data_AF-A0A2A4T0J3-F1
#
_entry.id   AF-A0A2A4T0J3-F1
#
_cell.length_a   1.000
_cell.length_b   1.000
_cell.length_c   1.000
_cell.angle_alpha   90.00
_cell.angle_beta   90.00
_cell.angle_gamma   90.00
#
_symmetry.space_group_name_H-M   'P 1'
#
loop_
_entity.id
_entity.type
_entity.pdbx_description
1 polymer ?
#
loop_
_entity_poly.entity_id
_entity_poly.type
_entity_poly.pdbx_seq_one_letter_code
_entity_poly.pdbx_strand_id
1 'polypeptide(L)'
;MQKQLNDYLEEKRQVFPRFYFLANDDLLMILAQTKEPQAVQPHMDKCFEGIQSLMFNDKDEVFGMISAEDERIEYDKKIDVNEGDKKGNVEKWLLDVEAQMRGTLKRACKDSLKDYGETKRTVWVLNWPGQITLAVNQIDWTIGVEDAISAGTLVDYEKLLN
;
A
#
# COMPACT_ATOMS: atom_id res chain seq x y z
N MET A 1 -11.43 18.60 -30.81
CA MET A 1 -11.46 18.71 -29.34
C MET A 1 -11.60 17.34 -28.66
N GLN A 2 -12.68 16.57 -28.91
CA GLN A 2 -12.85 15.23 -28.30
C GLN A 2 -11.69 14.26 -28.55
N LYS A 3 -11.16 14.19 -29.78
CA LYS A 3 -10.02 13.31 -30.10
C LYS A 3 -8.76 13.67 -29.30
N GLN A 4 -8.39 14.96 -29.27
CA GLN A 4 -7.23 15.45 -28.52
C GLN A 4 -7.35 15.22 -27.02
N LEU A 5 -8.56 15.34 -26.45
CA LEU A 5 -8.81 15.04 -25.05
C LEU A 5 -8.62 13.54 -24.76
N ASN A 6 -9.15 12.68 -25.63
CA ASN A 6 -8.97 11.24 -25.49
C ASN A 6 -7.49 10.84 -25.62
N ASP A 7 -6.76 11.43 -26.57
CA ASP A 7 -5.32 11.20 -26.73
C ASP A 7 -4.55 11.64 -25.47
N TYR A 8 -4.93 12.76 -24.85
CA TYR A 8 -4.35 13.25 -23.59
C TYR A 8 -4.64 12.31 -22.41
N LEU A 9 -5.88 11.84 -22.25
CA LEU A 9 -6.23 10.88 -21.21
C LEU A 9 -5.47 9.56 -21.36
N GLU A 10 -5.29 9.11 -22.61
CA GLU A 10 -4.53 7.90 -22.92
C GLU A 10 -3.04 8.05 -22.57
N GLU A 11 -2.44 9.22 -22.85
CA GLU A 11 -1.07 9.53 -22.40
C GLU A 11 -0.95 9.41 -20.87
N LYS A 12 -1.90 9.96 -20.12
CA LYS A 12 -1.90 9.87 -18.64
C LYS A 12 -2.06 8.43 -18.15
N ARG A 13 -2.88 7.61 -18.81
CA ARG A 13 -3.01 6.17 -18.51
C ARG A 13 -1.74 5.40 -18.81
N GLN A 14 -1.00 5.74 -19.86
CA GLN A 14 0.28 5.10 -20.14
C GLN A 14 1.33 5.39 -19.06
N VAL A 15 1.31 6.60 -18.49
CA VAL A 15 2.21 6.96 -17.38
C VAL A 15 1.80 6.24 -16.09
N PHE A 16 0.52 6.25 -15.75
CA PHE A 16 -0.01 5.55 -14.57
C PHE A 16 -1.13 4.57 -14.97
N PRO A 17 -0.80 3.30 -15.23
CA PRO A 17 -1.74 2.30 -15.75
C PRO A 17 -2.99 2.07 -14.90
N ARG A 18 -2.96 2.39 -13.61
CA ARG A 18 -4.16 2.22 -12.76
C ARG A 18 -5.29 3.18 -13.12
N PHE A 19 -5.03 4.21 -13.91
CA PHE A 19 -6.08 5.04 -14.51
C PHE A 19 -6.93 4.31 -15.56
N TYR A 20 -6.56 3.11 -16.00
CA TYR A 20 -7.47 2.26 -16.80
C TYR A 20 -8.67 1.75 -15.99
N PHE A 21 -8.60 1.76 -14.65
CA PHE A 21 -9.74 1.42 -13.78
C PHE A 21 -10.74 2.57 -13.61
N LEU A 22 -10.40 3.77 -14.10
CA LEU A 22 -11.25 4.96 -14.00
C LEU A 22 -12.01 5.21 -15.31
N ALA A 23 -13.28 5.59 -15.18
CA ALA A 23 -14.03 6.18 -16.28
C ALA A 23 -13.38 7.52 -16.71
N ASN A 24 -13.61 7.95 -17.95
CA ASN A 24 -13.04 9.20 -18.45
C ASN A 24 -13.44 10.40 -17.60
N ASP A 25 -14.67 10.46 -17.10
CA ASP A 25 -15.16 11.57 -16.27
C ASP A 25 -14.46 11.61 -14.91
N ASP A 26 -14.25 10.45 -14.27
CA ASP A 26 -13.49 10.34 -13.02
C ASP A 26 -12.04 10.80 -13.23
N LEU A 27 -11.41 10.34 -14.31
CA LEU A 27 -10.03 10.70 -14.62
C LEU A 27 -9.90 12.20 -14.93
N LEU A 28 -10.87 12.79 -15.61
CA LEU A 28 -10.91 14.24 -15.86
C LEU A 28 -11.07 15.03 -14.56
N MET A 29 -11.89 14.58 -13.62
CA MET A 29 -12.02 15.22 -12.30
C MET A 29 -10.68 15.26 -11.57
N ILE A 30 -9.97 14.12 -11.53
CA ILE A 30 -8.65 14.01 -10.92
C ILE A 30 -7.64 14.94 -11.61
N LEU A 31 -7.62 14.96 -12.95
CA LEU A 31 -6.67 15.76 -13.73
C LEU A 31 -7.01 17.26 -13.75
N ALA A 32 -8.26 17.66 -13.52
CA ALA A 32 -8.68 19.05 -13.52
C ALA A 32 -8.32 19.76 -12.19
N GLN A 33 -8.31 19.03 -11.08
CA GLN A 33 -8.09 19.58 -9.73
C GLN A 33 -6.60 19.64 -9.35
N THR A 34 -5.76 20.09 -10.28
CA THR A 34 -4.29 20.17 -10.12
C THR A 34 -3.81 21.02 -8.94
N LYS A 35 -4.66 21.92 -8.41
CA LYS A 35 -4.38 22.80 -7.28
C LYS A 35 -4.86 22.23 -5.94
N GLU A 36 -5.63 21.15 -5.96
CA GLU A 36 -6.22 20.52 -4.78
C GLU A 36 -5.88 19.02 -4.79
N PRO A 37 -4.66 18.64 -4.34
CA PRO A 37 -4.20 17.24 -4.40
C PRO A 37 -5.12 16.25 -3.71
N GLN A 38 -5.85 16.68 -2.67
CA GLN A 38 -6.79 15.83 -1.94
C GLN A 38 -8.05 15.46 -2.74
N ALA A 39 -8.28 16.07 -3.91
CA ALA A 39 -9.35 15.73 -4.84
C ALA A 39 -9.33 14.26 -5.29
N VAL A 40 -8.17 13.60 -5.21
CA VAL A 40 -8.01 12.20 -5.61
C VAL A 40 -8.67 11.20 -4.66
N GLN A 41 -8.95 11.60 -3.41
CA GLN A 41 -9.37 10.70 -2.34
C GLN A 41 -10.58 9.83 -2.70
N PRO A 42 -11.65 10.34 -3.36
CA PRO A 42 -12.82 9.54 -3.74
C PRO A 42 -12.56 8.50 -4.83
N HIS A 43 -11.36 8.48 -5.41
CA HIS A 43 -10.97 7.60 -6.51
C HIS A 43 -9.84 6.63 -6.12
N MET A 44 -9.34 6.73 -4.88
CA MET A 44 -8.19 5.94 -4.42
C MET A 44 -8.50 4.44 -4.38
N ASP A 45 -9.68 4.06 -3.90
CA ASP A 45 -10.17 2.68 -3.83
C ASP A 45 -10.33 2.03 -5.22
N LYS A 46 -10.63 2.84 -6.25
CA LYS A 46 -10.67 2.40 -7.66
C LYS A 46 -9.28 2.17 -8.23
N CYS A 47 -8.29 2.96 -7.83
CA CYS A 47 -6.91 2.85 -8.33
C CYS A 47 -6.06 1.88 -7.49
N PHE A 48 -6.34 1.70 -6.20
CA PHE A 48 -5.53 0.93 -5.28
C PHE A 48 -6.40 0.01 -4.44
N GLU A 49 -6.32 -1.29 -4.75
CA GLU A 49 -6.82 -2.31 -3.84
C GLU A 49 -6.05 -2.25 -2.53
N GLY A 50 -6.75 -1.98 -1.43
CA GLY A 50 -6.18 -1.85 -0.08
C GLY A 50 -5.83 -0.42 0.36
N ILE A 51 -6.05 0.60 -0.46
CA ILE A 51 -5.95 2.01 -0.04
C ILE A 51 -7.28 2.71 -0.25
N GLN A 52 -7.97 3.00 0.86
CA GLN A 52 -9.20 3.79 0.86
C GLN A 52 -8.91 5.29 0.78
N SER A 53 -7.86 5.75 1.45
CA SER A 53 -7.45 7.16 1.43
C SER A 53 -5.97 7.34 1.76
N LEU A 54 -5.43 8.49 1.41
CA LEU A 54 -4.06 8.90 1.70
C LEU A 54 -4.02 9.88 2.87
N MET A 55 -2.95 9.85 3.65
CA MET A 55 -2.71 10.79 4.74
C MET A 55 -1.88 11.98 4.23
N PHE A 56 -2.45 13.19 4.29
CA PHE A 56 -1.80 14.44 3.90
C PHE A 56 -1.49 15.30 5.11
N ASN A 57 -0.37 16.03 5.06
CA ASN A 57 -0.07 17.08 6.04
C ASN A 57 -0.39 18.48 5.51
N ASP A 58 -0.15 19.51 6.32
CA ASP A 58 -0.42 20.92 6.00
C ASP A 58 0.38 21.47 4.80
N LYS A 59 1.36 20.72 4.29
CA LYS A 59 2.20 21.08 3.13
C LYS A 59 1.84 20.27 1.87
N ASP A 60 0.70 19.56 1.89
CA ASP A 60 0.29 18.61 0.86
C ASP A 60 1.28 17.45 0.65
N GLU A 61 2.10 17.10 1.66
CA GLU A 61 2.92 15.90 1.57
C GLU A 61 2.10 14.67 1.97
N VAL A 62 2.10 13.65 1.11
CA VAL A 62 1.53 12.34 1.44
C VAL A 62 2.51 11.60 2.33
N PHE A 63 2.08 11.22 3.52
CA PHE A 63 2.94 10.53 4.51
C PHE A 63 2.45 9.14 4.89
N GLY A 64 1.35 8.66 4.29
CA GLY A 64 0.92 7.28 4.46
C GLY A 64 -0.43 7.00 3.82
N MET A 65 -0.95 5.81 4.12
CA MET A 65 -2.19 5.28 3.58
C MET A 65 -3.10 4.73 4.67
N ILE A 66 -4.40 4.72 4.37
CA ILE A 66 -5.45 4.18 5.22
C ILE A 66 -6.24 3.15 4.42
N SER A 67 -6.47 1.95 4.98
CA SER A 67 -7.29 0.89 4.38
C SER A 67 -8.79 1.14 4.61
N ALA A 68 -9.64 0.28 4.02
CA ALA A 68 -11.09 0.33 4.25
C ALA A 68 -11.48 -0.03 5.70
N GLU A 69 -10.60 -0.75 6.40
CA GLU A 69 -10.72 -1.16 7.80
C GLU A 69 -10.13 -0.13 8.79
N ASP A 70 -9.76 1.07 8.31
CA ASP A 70 -9.08 2.13 9.07
C ASP A 70 -7.69 1.72 9.60
N GLU A 71 -7.06 0.71 8.98
CA GLU A 71 -5.65 0.40 9.24
C GLU A 71 -4.77 1.49 8.62
N ARG A 72 -3.85 2.04 9.42
CA ARG A 72 -2.99 3.17 9.02
C ARG A 72 -1.55 2.72 8.91
N ILE A 73 -0.94 3.01 7.76
CA ILE A 73 0.46 2.68 7.49
C ILE A 73 1.17 3.96 7.04
N GLU A 74 2.12 4.41 7.86
CA GLU A 74 2.98 5.53 7.52
C GLU A 74 4.07 5.11 6.54
N TYR A 75 4.35 5.99 5.58
CA TYR A 75 5.44 5.80 4.63
C TYR A 75 6.78 6.13 5.25
N ASP A 76 7.77 5.39 4.79
CA ASP A 76 9.17 5.60 5.16
C ASP A 76 9.71 6.97 4.73
N LYS A 77 9.20 7.46 3.59
CA LYS A 77 9.50 8.78 3.05
C LYS A 77 8.19 9.43 2.61
N LYS A 78 8.04 10.68 3.01
CA LYS A 78 6.93 11.52 2.55
C LYS A 78 7.09 11.85 1.07
N ILE A 79 5.96 12.02 0.40
CA ILE A 79 5.89 12.38 -1.02
C ILE A 79 5.36 13.81 -1.09
N ASP A 80 6.20 14.74 -1.51
CA ASP A 80 5.77 16.11 -1.81
C ASP A 80 5.12 16.13 -3.20
N VAL A 81 3.80 16.39 -3.24
CA VAL A 81 3.03 16.45 -4.50
C VAL A 81 3.34 17.69 -5.33
N ASN A 82 4.00 18.68 -4.74
CA ASN A 82 4.42 19.93 -5.38
C ASN A 82 5.90 19.92 -5.80
N GLU A 83 6.63 18.83 -5.56
CA GLU A 83 8.05 18.71 -5.91
C GLU A 83 8.26 18.58 -7.43
N GLY A 84 9.07 19.48 -7.99
CA GLY A 84 9.54 19.38 -9.38
C GLY A 84 8.40 19.27 -10.40
N ASP A 85 8.41 18.21 -11.19
CA ASP A 85 7.44 17.95 -12.25
C ASP A 85 6.17 17.24 -11.77
N LYS A 86 6.05 16.91 -10.47
CA LYS A 86 4.84 16.35 -9.85
C LYS A 86 3.74 17.38 -9.68
N LYS A 87 4.12 18.66 -9.56
CA LYS A 87 3.18 19.76 -9.39
C LYS A 87 2.19 19.82 -10.54
N GLY A 88 0.92 19.53 -10.23
CA GLY A 88 -0.17 19.45 -11.21
C GLY A 88 -0.14 18.21 -12.12
N ASN A 89 0.75 17.26 -11.89
CA ASN A 89 0.84 15.98 -12.61
C ASN A 89 0.59 14.83 -11.62
N VAL A 90 -0.69 14.56 -11.39
CA VAL A 90 -1.18 13.56 -10.42
C VAL A 90 -0.66 12.15 -10.67
N GLU A 91 -0.52 11.76 -11.93
CA GLU A 91 0.04 10.47 -12.32
C GLU A 91 1.46 10.27 -11.79
N LYS A 92 2.26 11.34 -11.64
CA LYS A 92 3.67 11.23 -11.24
C LYS A 92 3.82 10.98 -9.76
N TRP A 93 3.10 11.72 -8.92
CA TRP A 93 3.19 11.48 -7.48
C TRP A 93 2.40 10.23 -7.06
N LEU A 94 1.39 9.78 -7.83
CA LEU A 94 0.75 8.48 -7.60
C LEU A 94 1.68 7.28 -7.91
N LEU A 95 2.63 7.42 -8.84
CA LEU A 95 3.70 6.44 -9.01
C LEU A 95 4.60 6.37 -7.76
N ASP A 96 4.89 7.51 -7.14
CA ASP A 96 5.64 7.54 -5.88
C ASP A 96 4.84 6.91 -4.73
N VAL A 97 3.52 7.12 -4.69
CA VAL A 97 2.62 6.45 -3.72
C VAL A 97 2.71 4.93 -3.88
N GLU A 98 2.65 4.42 -5.12
CA GLU A 98 2.81 2.99 -5.38
C GLU A 98 4.19 2.47 -4.96
N ALA A 99 5.25 3.23 -5.22
CA ALA A 99 6.60 2.88 -4.81
C ALA A 99 6.76 2.87 -3.28
N GLN A 100 6.25 3.88 -2.58
CA GLN A 100 6.29 3.96 -1.12
C GLN A 100 5.44 2.87 -0.47
N MET A 101 4.24 2.58 -0.98
CA MET A 101 3.39 1.48 -0.52
C MET A 101 4.16 0.14 -0.56
N ARG A 102 4.73 -0.21 -1.72
CA ARG A 102 5.49 -1.46 -1.88
C ARG A 102 6.74 -1.49 -1.00
N GLY A 103 7.47 -0.39 -0.93
CA GLY A 103 8.69 -0.27 -0.13
C GLY A 103 8.42 -0.43 1.37
N THR A 104 7.39 0.27 1.86
CA THR A 104 6.97 0.26 3.27
C THR A 104 6.49 -1.12 3.68
N LEU A 105 5.60 -1.76 2.90
CA LEU A 105 5.12 -3.11 3.20
C LEU A 105 6.25 -4.15 3.17
N LYS A 106 7.19 -4.04 2.22
CA LYS A 106 8.35 -4.93 2.16
C LYS A 106 9.24 -4.80 3.39
N ARG A 107 9.43 -3.58 3.90
CA ARG A 107 10.19 -3.35 5.12
C ARG A 107 9.45 -3.84 6.34
N ALA A 108 8.18 -3.47 6.50
CA ALA A 108 7.33 -3.93 7.59
C ALA A 108 7.31 -5.45 7.68
N CYS A 109 7.27 -6.17 6.55
CA CYS A 109 7.38 -7.63 6.52
C CYS A 109 8.70 -8.14 7.13
N LYS A 110 9.84 -7.56 6.76
CA LYS A 110 11.15 -7.95 7.29
C LYS A 110 11.28 -7.65 8.78
N ASP A 111 10.83 -6.46 9.19
CA ASP A 111 10.93 -6.04 10.58
C ASP A 111 10.00 -6.88 11.46
N SER A 112 8.79 -7.18 10.98
CA SER A 112 7.84 -8.08 11.63
C SER A 112 8.36 -9.50 11.78
N LEU A 113 9.03 -10.05 10.75
CA LEU A 113 9.65 -11.38 10.81
C LEU A 113 10.75 -11.44 11.88
N LYS A 114 11.54 -10.37 12.02
CA LYS A 114 12.54 -10.27 13.08
C LYS A 114 11.89 -10.19 14.47
N ASP A 115 10.88 -9.34 14.61
CA ASP A 115 10.17 -9.12 15.88
C ASP A 115 9.38 -10.36 16.34
N TYR A 116 8.91 -11.19 15.41
CA TYR A 116 8.15 -12.41 15.74
C TYR A 116 8.93 -13.37 16.66
N GLY A 117 10.25 -13.47 16.50
CA GLY A 117 11.10 -14.31 17.36
C GLY A 117 11.48 -13.67 18.69
N GLU A 118 11.28 -12.36 18.86
CA GLU A 118 11.69 -11.59 20.04
C GLU A 118 10.51 -11.25 20.95
N THR A 119 9.33 -11.03 20.36
CA THR A 119 8.13 -10.54 21.04
C THR A 119 7.08 -11.64 21.20
N LYS A 120 6.38 -11.66 22.34
CA LYS A 120 5.25 -12.59 22.54
C LYS A 120 4.20 -12.39 21.44
N ARG A 121 3.78 -13.48 20.79
CA ARG A 121 2.78 -13.47 19.69
C ARG A 121 1.55 -12.59 19.94
N THR A 122 0.98 -12.61 21.15
CA THR A 122 -0.21 -11.81 21.51
C THR A 122 0.03 -10.30 21.52
N VAL A 123 1.29 -9.87 21.66
CA VAL A 123 1.70 -8.46 21.57
C VAL A 123 2.12 -8.14 20.14
N TRP A 124 2.94 -9.00 19.54
CA TRP A 124 3.41 -8.86 18.16
C TRP A 124 2.25 -8.68 17.17
N VAL A 125 1.19 -9.47 17.28
CA VAL A 125 0.01 -9.41 16.39
C VAL A 125 -0.68 -8.03 16.36
N LEU A 126 -0.53 -7.23 17.42
CA LEU A 126 -1.11 -5.89 17.54
C LEU A 126 -0.18 -4.78 17.04
N ASN A 127 1.11 -5.08 16.85
CA ASN A 127 2.13 -4.10 16.46
C ASN A 127 2.32 -4.00 14.94
N TRP A 128 1.83 -4.98 14.17
CA TRP A 128 2.10 -5.10 12.74
C TRP A 128 0.80 -5.11 11.91
N PRO A 129 0.84 -4.59 10.68
CA PRO A 129 -0.32 -4.58 9.80
C PRO A 129 -0.90 -5.99 9.60
N GLY A 130 -2.22 -6.13 9.53
CA GLY A 130 -2.90 -7.42 9.47
C GLY A 130 -2.43 -8.31 8.33
N GLN A 131 -2.21 -7.73 7.14
CA GLN A 131 -1.65 -8.46 5.99
C GLN A 131 -0.25 -9.00 6.28
N ILE A 132 0.59 -8.22 6.95
CA ILE A 132 1.97 -8.61 7.30
C ILE A 132 1.96 -9.69 8.38
N THR A 133 1.15 -9.50 9.41
CA THR A 133 0.92 -10.48 10.48
C THR A 133 0.50 -11.83 9.91
N LEU A 134 -0.42 -11.85 8.95
CA LEU A 134 -0.83 -13.10 8.30
C LEU A 134 0.34 -13.73 7.52
N ALA A 135 1.06 -12.94 6.72
CA ALA A 135 2.17 -13.44 5.92
C ALA A 135 3.30 -14.03 6.78
N VAL A 136 3.71 -13.34 7.84
CA VAL A 136 4.76 -13.80 8.76
C VAL A 136 4.32 -15.06 9.52
N ASN A 137 3.07 -15.12 9.96
CA ASN A 137 2.53 -16.33 10.58
C ASN A 137 2.59 -17.54 9.64
N GLN A 138 2.30 -17.37 8.35
CA GLN A 138 2.39 -18.45 7.37
C GLN A 138 3.84 -18.90 7.16
N ILE A 139 4.79 -17.96 7.10
CA ILE A 139 6.22 -18.27 6.98
C ILE A 139 6.68 -19.12 8.17
N ASP A 140 6.42 -18.66 9.38
CA ASP A 140 6.82 -19.37 10.61
C ASP A 140 6.14 -20.73 10.74
N TRP A 141 4.84 -20.80 10.44
CA TRP A 141 4.10 -22.05 10.44
C TRP A 141 4.68 -23.05 9.43
N THR A 142 4.99 -22.62 8.20
CA THR A 142 5.61 -23.48 7.19
C THR A 142 6.96 -24.01 7.64
N ILE A 143 7.83 -23.15 8.18
CA ILE A 143 9.15 -23.57 8.71
C ILE A 143 8.97 -24.64 9.80
N GLY A 144 8.12 -24.38 10.79
CA GLY A 144 7.93 -25.32 11.90
C GLY A 144 7.30 -26.65 11.46
N VAL A 145 6.40 -26.63 10.47
CA VAL A 145 5.85 -27.87 9.89
C VAL A 145 6.92 -28.65 9.12
N GLU A 146 7.74 -27.98 8.29
CA GLU A 146 8.81 -28.63 7.53
C GLU A 146 9.86 -29.27 8.45
N ASP A 147 10.23 -28.60 9.54
CA ASP A 147 11.12 -29.13 10.57
C ASP A 147 10.50 -30.33 11.29
N ALA A 148 9.23 -30.24 11.68
CA ALA A 148 8.54 -31.31 12.38
C ALA A 148 8.32 -32.55 11.51
N ILE A 149 8.07 -32.39 10.21
CA ILE A 149 8.02 -33.50 9.25
C ILE A 149 9.40 -34.17 9.17
N SER A 150 10.45 -33.36 8.99
CA SER A 150 11.82 -33.86 8.84
C SER A 150 12.33 -34.58 10.09
N ALA A 151 11.93 -34.11 11.28
CA ALA A 151 12.29 -34.71 12.56
C ALA A 151 11.35 -35.85 13.02
N GLY A 152 10.20 -36.04 12.36
CA GLY A 152 9.18 -36.99 12.77
C GLY A 152 8.41 -36.60 14.05
N THR A 153 8.35 -35.31 14.38
CA THR A 153 7.79 -34.75 15.63
C THR A 153 6.48 -33.99 15.44
N LEU A 154 5.73 -34.28 14.37
CA LEU A 154 4.47 -33.59 14.02
C LEU A 154 3.47 -33.48 15.19
N VAL A 155 3.28 -34.57 15.95
CA VAL A 155 2.33 -34.62 17.08
C VAL A 155 2.74 -33.67 18.21
N ASP A 156 4.04 -33.47 18.41
CA ASP A 156 4.53 -32.54 19.42
C ASP A 156 4.45 -31.10 18.95
N TYR A 157 4.70 -30.84 17.66
CA TYR A 157 4.51 -29.51 17.07
C TYR A 157 3.04 -29.06 17.09
N GLU A 158 2.10 -29.96 16.81
CA GLU A 158 0.65 -29.67 16.91
C GLU A 158 0.25 -29.15 18.30
N LYS A 159 0.84 -29.69 19.37
CA LYS A 159 0.57 -29.25 20.75
C LYS A 159 1.09 -27.84 21.05
N LEU A 160 2.05 -27.32 20.27
CA LEU A 160 2.59 -25.96 20.43
C LEU A 160 1.71 -24.91 19.74
N LEU A 161 0.82 -25.33 18.82
CA LEU A 161 -0.07 -24.45 18.07
C LEU A 161 -1.39 -24.16 18.81
N ASN A 162 -1.74 -24.99 19.80
CA ASN A 162 -2.97 -24.89 20.61
C ASN A 162 -2.70 -24.24 21.98
#